data_AF-A0A416U2B5-F1
#
_entry.id   AF-A0A416U2B5-F1
#
_cell.length_a   1.000
_cell.length_b   1.000
_cell.length_c   1.000
_cell.angle_alpha   90.00
_cell.angle_beta   90.00
_cell.angle_gamma   90.00
#
_symmetry.space_group_name_H-M   'P 1'
#
loop_
_entity.id
_entity.type
_entity.pdbx_description
1 polymer ?
#
loop_
_entity_poly.entity_id
_entity_poly.type
_entity_poly.pdbx_seq_one_letter_code
_entity_poly.pdbx_strand_id
1 'polypeptide(L)'
;MISTLERDNSIEGILFRKMKELPDWYGLTSVGFVWHGEWNDPEIEYKGKRINATIVEDTMWERWIHDDDGRLIDGRESDEDGFKKFMLDNKDEVYELIELAMESEE
;
A
#
# COMPACT_ATOMS: atom_id res chain seq x y z
N MET A 1 -6.20 16.05 -41.00
CA MET A 1 -5.43 14.90 -40.52
C MET A 1 -5.33 15.06 -39.02
N ILE A 2 -5.87 14.11 -38.27
CA ILE A 2 -6.13 14.25 -36.83
C ILE A 2 -4.82 14.04 -36.08
N SER A 3 -4.53 14.97 -35.19
CA SER A 3 -3.25 15.20 -34.51
C SER A 3 -2.81 14.04 -33.62
N THR A 4 -1.55 13.62 -33.75
CA THR A 4 -0.89 12.57 -32.96
C THR A 4 -0.53 13.01 -31.53
N LEU A 5 -1.37 13.83 -30.87
CA LEU A 5 -1.12 14.33 -29.50
C LEU A 5 -2.10 13.78 -28.45
N GLU A 6 -3.03 12.91 -28.84
CA GLU A 6 -3.99 12.34 -27.90
C GLU A 6 -3.62 10.90 -27.57
N ARG A 7 -2.58 10.67 -26.76
CA ARG A 7 -2.30 9.30 -26.25
C ARG A 7 -1.32 9.19 -25.08
N ASP A 8 -1.22 10.21 -24.22
CA ASP A 8 -0.54 10.05 -22.92
C ASP A 8 -1.22 10.84 -21.79
N ASN A 9 -2.52 11.11 -21.97
CA ASN A 9 -3.40 11.66 -20.94
C ASN A 9 -4.40 10.58 -20.49
N SER A 10 -3.94 9.33 -20.36
CA SER A 10 -4.69 8.35 -19.58
C SER A 10 -4.70 8.84 -18.14
N ILE A 11 -5.87 8.86 -17.51
CA ILE A 11 -6.05 9.18 -16.09
C ILE A 11 -4.97 8.49 -15.28
N GLU A 12 -4.74 7.20 -15.56
CA GLU A 12 -3.65 6.36 -15.04
C GLU A 12 -2.28 7.07 -15.06
N GLY A 13 -1.83 7.61 -16.19
CA GLY A 13 -0.51 8.24 -16.32
C GLY A 13 -0.37 9.54 -15.52
N ILE A 14 -1.46 10.32 -15.40
CA ILE A 14 -1.50 11.52 -14.53
C ILE A 14 -1.50 11.11 -13.05
N LEU A 15 -2.23 10.03 -12.73
CA LEU A 15 -2.33 9.45 -11.41
C LEU A 15 -0.97 8.91 -10.95
N PHE A 16 -0.30 8.10 -11.76
CA PHE A 16 1.05 7.61 -11.49
C PHE A 16 2.05 8.76 -11.31
N ARG A 17 1.89 9.85 -12.08
CA ARG A 17 2.73 11.05 -11.93
C ARG A 17 2.51 11.75 -10.58
N LYS A 18 1.27 11.81 -10.10
CA LYS A 18 0.91 12.43 -8.82
C LYS A 18 1.25 11.51 -7.63
N MET A 19 1.11 10.20 -7.78
CA MET A 19 1.58 9.20 -6.80
C MET A 19 3.08 9.34 -6.53
N LYS A 20 3.89 9.65 -7.56
CA LYS A 20 5.33 9.85 -7.41
C LYS A 20 5.72 11.04 -6.51
N GLU A 21 4.78 11.93 -6.20
CA GLU A 21 5.01 13.03 -5.25
C GLU A 21 4.80 12.60 -3.79
N LEU A 22 4.05 11.51 -3.56
CA LEU A 22 3.83 10.94 -2.24
C LEU A 22 4.99 10.01 -1.87
N PRO A 23 5.36 9.92 -0.57
CA PRO A 23 6.38 8.99 -0.12
C PRO A 23 5.99 7.54 -0.43
N ASP A 24 6.98 6.73 -0.80
CA ASP A 24 6.78 5.31 -1.07
C ASP A 24 6.32 4.60 0.21
N TRP A 25 5.18 3.91 0.13
CA TRP A 25 4.68 3.13 1.25
C TRP A 25 5.47 1.82 1.38
N TYR A 26 6.30 1.67 2.42
CA TYR A 26 7.23 0.54 2.61
C TYR A 26 8.20 0.25 1.44
N GLY A 27 8.39 1.20 0.51
CA GLY A 27 9.18 1.03 -0.71
C GLY A 27 8.37 0.59 -1.94
N LEU A 28 7.04 0.54 -1.83
CA LEU A 28 6.12 0.28 -2.92
C LEU A 28 5.89 1.56 -3.73
N THR A 29 6.62 1.70 -4.84
CA THR A 29 6.63 2.92 -5.67
C THR A 29 5.31 3.24 -6.38
N SER A 30 4.40 2.27 -6.41
CA SER A 30 3.06 2.42 -6.99
C SER A 30 1.99 2.77 -5.97
N VAL A 31 2.33 2.84 -4.68
CA VAL A 31 1.41 3.18 -3.59
C VAL A 31 1.89 4.44 -2.91
N GLY A 32 1.07 5.49 -2.97
CA GLY A 32 1.39 6.75 -2.30
C GLY A 32 0.95 6.71 -0.85
N PHE A 33 1.86 6.94 0.10
CA PHE A 33 1.51 7.03 1.51
C PHE A 33 1.10 8.46 1.90
N VAL A 34 -0.03 8.57 2.60
CA VAL A 34 -0.55 9.82 3.14
C VAL A 34 -0.61 9.72 4.65
N TRP A 35 0.25 10.48 5.32
CA TRP A 35 0.27 10.59 6.77
C TRP A 35 -0.65 11.71 7.24
N HIS A 36 -1.64 11.40 8.08
CA HIS A 36 -2.62 12.35 8.60
C HIS A 36 -2.28 12.87 10.02
N GLY A 37 -1.16 12.43 10.60
CA GLY A 37 -0.75 12.77 11.97
C GLY A 37 -1.09 11.66 12.97
N GLU A 38 -0.53 11.74 14.18
CA GLU A 38 -0.62 10.70 15.23
C GLU A 38 -2.06 10.32 15.63
N TRP A 39 -3.02 11.23 15.43
CA TRP A 39 -4.41 11.07 15.88
C TRP A 39 -5.36 10.63 14.76
N ASN A 40 -4.85 10.45 13.54
CA ASN A 40 -5.64 10.01 12.39
C ASN A 40 -4.94 8.83 11.75
N ASP A 41 -5.74 7.85 11.32
CA ASP A 41 -5.21 6.72 10.58
C ASP A 41 -4.53 7.17 9.28
N PRO A 42 -3.38 6.59 8.94
CA PRO A 42 -2.76 6.82 7.65
C PRO A 42 -3.64 6.29 6.52
N GLU A 43 -3.55 6.96 5.37
CA GLU A 43 -4.23 6.55 4.14
C GLU A 43 -3.19 6.23 3.07
N ILE A 44 -3.51 5.30 2.17
CA ILE A 44 -2.71 5.00 0.99
C ILE A 44 -3.53 5.25 -0.27
N GLU A 45 -2.88 5.84 -1.27
CA GLU A 45 -3.46 6.09 -2.58
C GLU A 45 -2.93 5.07 -3.58
N TYR A 46 -3.83 4.27 -4.13
CA TYR A 46 -3.54 3.26 -5.16
C TYR A 46 -4.61 3.31 -6.25
N LYS A 47 -4.17 3.33 -7.52
CA LYS A 47 -5.07 3.49 -8.69
C LYS A 47 -6.08 4.64 -8.54
N GLY A 48 -5.71 5.69 -7.79
CA GLY A 48 -6.53 6.89 -7.57
C GLY A 48 -7.70 6.72 -6.61
N LYS A 49 -7.82 5.55 -5.97
CA LYS A 49 -8.64 5.37 -4.78
C LYS A 49 -7.75 5.54 -3.55
N ARG A 50 -8.34 6.00 -2.45
CA ARG A 50 -7.71 6.10 -1.14
C ARG A 50 -8.33 5.07 -0.24
N ILE A 51 -7.50 4.33 0.47
CA ILE A 51 -7.94 3.39 1.48
C ILE A 51 -7.12 3.59 2.75
N ASN A 52 -7.67 3.14 3.86
CA ASN A 52 -6.99 3.18 5.13
C ASN A 52 -5.81 2.20 5.12
N ALA A 53 -4.60 2.71 5.35
CA ALA A 53 -3.37 1.91 5.30
C ALA A 53 -3.33 0.86 6.43
N THR A 54 -3.94 1.19 7.58
CA THR A 54 -4.03 0.30 8.75
C THR A 54 -4.73 -1.02 8.40
N ILE A 55 -5.72 -1.04 7.50
CA ILE A 55 -6.42 -2.30 7.12
C ILE A 55 -5.43 -3.33 6.56
N VAL A 56 -4.55 -2.87 5.68
CA VAL A 56 -3.56 -3.73 5.01
C VAL A 56 -2.38 -3.99 5.95
N GLU A 57 -1.92 -2.97 6.68
CA GLU A 57 -0.85 -3.11 7.68
C GLU A 57 -1.20 -4.10 8.77
N ASP A 58 -2.40 -4.02 9.36
CA ASP A 58 -2.85 -4.90 10.44
C ASP A 58 -2.89 -6.36 9.97
N THR A 59 -3.46 -6.61 8.79
CA THR A 59 -3.52 -7.94 8.18
C THR A 59 -2.12 -8.52 7.93
N MET A 60 -1.22 -7.72 7.35
CA MET A 60 0.15 -8.16 7.07
C MET A 60 0.98 -8.30 8.34
N TRP A 61 0.73 -7.45 9.33
CA TRP A 61 1.39 -7.46 10.63
C TRP A 61 1.03 -8.71 11.41
N GLU A 62 -0.25 -9.05 11.50
CA GLU A 62 -0.70 -10.30 12.12
C GLU A 62 -0.03 -11.51 11.48
N ARG A 63 0.07 -11.54 10.15
CA ARG A 63 0.76 -12.61 9.42
C ARG A 63 2.28 -12.61 9.62
N TRP A 64 2.88 -11.44 9.83
CA TRP A 64 4.31 -11.33 10.12
C TRP A 64 4.64 -11.78 11.54
N ILE A 65 3.90 -11.32 12.55
CA ILE A 65 4.21 -11.64 13.94
C ILE A 65 3.78 -13.06 14.33
N HIS A 66 2.88 -13.70 13.57
CA HIS A 66 2.46 -15.08 13.82
C HIS A 66 3.16 -16.09 12.89
N ASP A 67 3.46 -17.27 13.43
CA ASP A 67 3.89 -18.44 12.67
C ASP A 67 2.68 -19.14 12.01
N ASP A 68 2.92 -20.15 11.18
CA ASP A 68 1.90 -20.93 10.46
C ASP A 68 0.89 -21.59 11.43
N ASP A 69 1.32 -21.89 12.67
CA ASP A 69 0.46 -22.41 13.75
C ASP A 69 -0.32 -21.32 14.51
N GLY A 70 -0.25 -20.06 14.08
CA GLY A 70 -0.89 -18.92 14.75
C GLY A 70 -0.25 -18.54 16.08
N ARG A 71 1.03 -18.89 16.30
CA ARG A 71 1.78 -18.51 17.50
C ARG A 71 2.58 -17.25 17.27
N LEU A 72 2.57 -16.33 18.23
CA LEU A 72 3.43 -15.15 18.23
C LEU A 72 4.92 -15.55 18.19
N ILE A 73 5.65 -14.93 17.26
CA ILE A 73 7.08 -15.08 17.06
C ILE A 73 7.78 -13.99 17.88
N ASP A 74 8.45 -14.42 18.94
CA ASP A 74 9.18 -13.53 19.84
C ASP A 74 10.22 -12.69 19.09
N GLY A 75 10.24 -11.39 19.36
CA GLY A 75 11.18 -10.43 18.78
C GLY A 75 10.75 -9.80 17.44
N ARG A 76 9.73 -10.32 16.74
CA ARG A 76 9.22 -9.69 15.51
C ARG A 76 8.44 -8.40 15.76
N GLU A 77 7.79 -8.29 16.92
CA GLU A 77 6.97 -7.13 17.30
C GLU A 77 7.74 -5.81 17.39
N SER A 78 9.06 -5.87 17.61
CA SER A 78 9.95 -4.70 17.65
C SER A 78 10.83 -4.57 16.39
N ASP A 79 10.65 -5.45 15.41
CA ASP A 79 11.49 -5.52 14.20
C ASP A 79 10.78 -4.82 13.02
N GLU A 80 10.72 -3.49 13.08
CA GLU A 80 10.09 -2.66 12.05
C GLU A 80 10.78 -2.79 10.68
N ASP A 81 12.11 -2.95 10.67
CA ASP A 81 12.90 -3.13 9.44
C ASP A 81 12.60 -4.50 8.79
N GLY A 82 12.42 -5.55 9.59
CA GLY A 82 11.99 -6.86 9.09
C GLY A 82 10.57 -6.84 8.57
N PHE A 83 9.65 -6.16 9.25
CA PHE A 83 8.28 -5.98 8.77
C PHE A 83 8.25 -5.23 7.43
N LYS A 84 9.01 -4.13 7.30
CA LYS A 84 9.16 -3.42 6.04
C LYS A 84 9.68 -4.32 4.91
N LYS A 85 10.67 -5.16 5.21
CA LYS A 85 11.20 -6.12 4.24
C LYS A 85 10.16 -7.18 3.86
N PHE A 86 9.37 -7.65 4.82
CA PHE A 86 8.29 -8.61 4.61
C PHE A 86 7.19 -8.04 3.70
N MET A 87 6.78 -6.80 3.92
CA MET A 87 5.84 -6.07 3.05
C MET A 87 6.34 -6.00 1.61
N LEU A 88 7.64 -5.76 1.41
CA LEU A 88 8.24 -5.68 0.08
C LEU A 88 8.38 -7.06 -0.60
N ASP A 89 8.72 -8.09 0.17
CA ASP A 89 8.84 -9.47 -0.30
C ASP A 89 7.47 -10.04 -0.71
N ASN A 90 6.43 -9.70 0.06
CA ASN A 90 5.04 -10.12 -0.17
C ASN A 90 4.20 -9.02 -0.84
N LYS A 91 4.83 -8.16 -1.64
CA LYS A 91 4.17 -7.02 -2.30
C LYS A 91 2.94 -7.42 -3.12
N ASP A 92 2.95 -8.59 -3.75
CA ASP A 92 1.84 -9.08 -4.56
C ASP A 92 0.59 -9.29 -3.68
N GLU A 93 0.76 -9.87 -2.50
CA GLU A 93 -0.31 -10.04 -1.51
C GLU A 93 -0.76 -8.69 -0.94
N VAL A 94 0.17 -7.74 -0.72
CA VAL A 94 -0.17 -6.37 -0.33
C VAL A 94 -1.08 -5.72 -1.37
N TYR A 95 -0.77 -5.85 -2.66
CA TYR A 95 -1.62 -5.33 -3.73
C TYR A 95 -2.99 -6.00 -3.75
N GLU A 96 -3.05 -7.33 -3.57
CA GLU A 96 -4.33 -8.05 -3.48
C GLU A 96 -5.17 -7.55 -2.31
N LEU A 97 -4.57 -7.32 -1.13
CA LEU A 97 -5.27 -6.77 0.03
C LEU A 97 -5.77 -5.34 -0.21
N ILE A 98 -4.97 -4.50 -0.88
CA ILE A 98 -5.40 -3.15 -1.28
C ILE A 98 -6.60 -3.25 -2.21
N GLU A 99 -6.56 -4.13 -3.22
CA GLU A 99 -7.67 -4.34 -4.16
C GLU A 99 -8.92 -4.86 -3.45
N LEU A 100 -8.79 -5.82 -2.55
CA LEU A 100 -9.89 -6.34 -1.74
C LEU A 100 -10.52 -5.26 -0.84
N ALA A 101 -9.69 -4.42 -0.19
CA ALA A 101 -10.18 -3.32 0.62
C ALA A 101 -10.91 -2.27 -0.23
N MET A 102 -10.43 -2.00 -1.44
CA MET A 102 -11.12 -1.11 -2.39
C MET A 102 -12.46 -1.67 -2.88
N GLU A 103 -12.59 -3.00 -3.03
CA GLU A 103 -13.84 -3.67 -3.43
C GLU A 103 -14.85 -3.72 -2.28
N SER A 104 -14.40 -3.81 -1.03
CA SER A 104 -15.28 -3.88 0.15
C SER A 104 -15.97 -2.54 0.49
N GLU A 105 -15.54 -1.44 -0.11
CA GLU A 105 -16.04 -0.08 0.15
C GLU A 105 -17.04 0.43 -0.92
N GLU A 106 -17.41 -0.41 -1.90
CA GLU A 106 -18.35 -0.08 -3.01
C GLU A 106 -19.79 -0.58 -2.81
#